data_AF-A0AAW1SLI9-F1
#
_entry.id   AF-A0AAW1SLI9-F1
#
_cell.length_a   1.000
_cell.length_b   1.000
_cell.length_c   1.000
_cell.angle_alpha   90.00
_cell.angle_beta   90.00
_cell.angle_gamma   90.00
#
_symmetry.space_group_name_H-M   'P 1'
#
loop_
_entity.id
_entity.type
_entity.pdbx_description
1 polymer ?
#
loop_
_entity_poly.entity_id
_entity_poly.type
_entity_poly.pdbx_seq_one_letter_code
_entity_poly.pdbx_strand_id
1 'polypeptide(L)'
;MRTFEVRASMRAPGFCVDTVWSSAALSPDERYVTAGSSSGSIYVWEVDNPAACIELQNALRKVMVDNSMLTSELRHSAGQAVQAVTWSPQGSPIVSCNRQGIVTFWKS
;
A
#
# COMPACT_ATOMS: atom_id res chain seq x y z
N MET A 1 -34.70 -3.08 -5.47
CA MET A 1 -33.76 -1.94 -5.32
C MET A 1 -32.66 -2.38 -4.36
N ARG A 2 -31.39 -2.36 -4.77
CA ARG A 2 -30.27 -2.62 -3.83
C ARG A 2 -30.08 -1.37 -2.97
N THR A 3 -30.04 -1.55 -1.66
CA THR A 3 -29.65 -0.52 -0.69
C THR A 3 -28.18 -0.71 -0.32
N PHE A 4 -27.49 0.39 -0.02
CA PHE A 4 -26.08 0.41 0.38
C PHE A 4 -25.97 1.08 1.74
N GLU A 5 -25.12 0.56 2.60
CA GLU A 5 -24.85 1.11 3.93
C GLU A 5 -23.34 1.30 4.13
N VAL A 6 -22.97 2.31 4.92
CA VAL A 6 -21.58 2.55 5.28
C VAL A 6 -21.20 1.57 6.39
N ARG A 7 -20.32 0.61 6.09
CA ARG A 7 -19.83 -0.36 7.09
C ARG A 7 -18.73 0.23 7.99
N ALA A 8 -17.80 1.00 7.42
CA ALA A 8 -16.68 1.59 8.15
C ALA A 8 -16.13 2.83 7.43
N SER A 9 -15.46 3.71 8.17
CA SER A 9 -14.65 4.81 7.65
C SER A 9 -13.30 4.79 8.36
N MET A 10 -12.22 4.83 7.59
CA MET A 10 -10.86 4.60 8.09
C MET A 10 -9.99 5.83 7.83
N ARG A 11 -9.11 6.14 8.78
CA ARG A 11 -8.12 7.21 8.69
C ARG A 11 -6.87 6.79 9.45
N ALA A 12 -5.71 7.31 9.05
CA ALA A 12 -4.49 7.18 9.83
C ALA A 12 -3.75 8.54 9.84
N PRO A 13 -3.00 8.86 10.92
CA PRO A 13 -2.03 9.95 10.89
C PRO A 13 -1.02 9.71 9.75
N GLY A 14 -0.70 10.75 8.97
CA GLY A 14 0.25 10.66 7.86
C GLY A 14 -0.32 10.11 6.54
N PHE A 15 -1.46 9.41 6.57
CA PHE A 15 -2.13 8.99 5.34
C PHE A 15 -2.70 10.20 4.59
N CYS A 16 -2.26 10.37 3.34
CA CYS A 16 -2.72 11.45 2.46
C CYS A 16 -2.77 10.95 1.02
N VAL A 17 -3.73 11.44 0.27
CA VAL A 17 -3.88 11.19 -1.16
C VAL A 17 -3.91 12.55 -1.85
N ASP A 18 -2.85 12.89 -2.57
CA ASP A 18 -2.73 14.15 -3.31
C ASP A 18 -3.02 13.99 -4.81
N THR A 19 -3.29 12.77 -5.25
CA THR A 19 -3.48 12.37 -6.64
C THR A 19 -4.94 11.99 -6.90
N VAL A 20 -5.49 12.44 -8.02
CA VAL A 20 -6.87 12.13 -8.44
C VAL A 20 -7.08 10.66 -8.84
N TRP A 21 -6.01 9.86 -8.91
CA TRP A 21 -6.05 8.42 -9.15
C TRP A 21 -5.26 7.66 -8.08
N SER A 22 -5.93 7.31 -6.98
CA SER A 22 -5.43 6.38 -5.97
C SER A 22 -6.43 5.25 -5.75
N SER A 23 -5.94 4.01 -5.71
CA SER A 23 -6.76 2.85 -5.38
C SER A 23 -6.66 2.49 -3.89
N ALA A 24 -7.76 1.99 -3.35
CA ALA A 24 -7.78 1.16 -2.16
C ALA A 24 -8.16 -0.27 -2.55
N ALA A 25 -7.71 -1.27 -1.79
CA ALA A 25 -8.03 -2.67 -2.07
C ALA A 25 -8.43 -3.42 -0.79
N LEU A 26 -9.56 -4.13 -0.85
CA LEU A 26 -9.99 -5.05 0.19
C LEU A 26 -9.21 -6.37 0.04
N SER A 27 -8.79 -6.95 1.15
CA SER A 27 -8.21 -8.29 1.17
C SER A 27 -9.29 -9.33 0.78
N PRO A 28 -8.91 -10.48 0.21
CA PRO A 28 -9.86 -11.52 -0.19
C PRO A 28 -10.70 -12.09 0.95
N ASP A 29 -10.19 -12.03 2.19
CA ASP A 29 -10.88 -12.46 3.41
C ASP A 29 -11.73 -11.34 4.05
N GLU A 30 -11.77 -10.16 3.42
CA GLU A 30 -12.46 -8.95 3.87
C GLU A 30 -12.07 -8.45 5.26
N ARG A 31 -10.93 -8.90 5.80
CA ARG A 31 -10.45 -8.48 7.12
C ARG A 31 -9.61 -7.22 7.08
N TYR A 32 -9.01 -6.92 5.93
CA TYR A 32 -8.06 -5.82 5.78
C TYR A 32 -8.37 -4.95 4.57
N VAL A 33 -8.12 -3.66 4.70
CA VAL A 33 -8.13 -2.70 3.59
C VAL A 33 -6.73 -2.13 3.43
N THR A 34 -6.25 -2.02 2.20
CA THR A 34 -5.00 -1.31 1.87
C THR A 34 -5.30 -0.05 1.09
N ALA A 35 -4.50 0.99 1.28
CA ALA A 35 -4.50 2.17 0.42
C ALA A 35 -3.09 2.74 0.27
N GLY A 36 -2.80 3.23 -0.94
CA GLY A 36 -1.56 3.93 -1.26
C GLY A 36 -1.59 5.40 -0.82
N SER A 37 -0.49 5.89 -0.26
CA SER A 37 -0.30 7.28 0.15
C SER A 37 0.54 8.07 -0.85
N SER A 38 0.38 9.40 -0.85
CA SER A 38 1.26 10.34 -1.54
C SER A 38 2.70 10.33 -1.00
N SER A 39 2.87 9.89 0.25
CA SER A 39 4.18 9.71 0.88
C SER A 39 5.01 8.58 0.26
N GLY A 40 4.41 7.72 -0.57
CA GLY A 40 5.01 6.47 -1.04
C GLY A 40 4.73 5.27 -0.11
N SER A 41 4.13 5.51 1.05
CA SER A 41 3.76 4.43 1.97
C SER A 41 2.47 3.73 1.54
N ILE A 42 2.28 2.50 2.02
CA ILE A 42 0.98 1.82 1.99
C ILE A 42 0.45 1.72 3.41
N TYR A 43 -0.82 2.02 3.58
CA TYR A 43 -1.51 1.87 4.86
C TYR A 43 -2.41 0.64 4.80
N VAL A 44 -2.44 -0.13 5.88
CA VAL A 44 -3.29 -1.31 6.04
C VAL A 44 -4.15 -1.14 7.28
N TRP A 45 -5.45 -1.27 7.14
CA TRP A 45 -6.42 -1.20 8.24
C TRP A 45 -7.09 -2.54 8.44
N GLU A 46 -7.46 -2.85 9.68
CA GLU A 46 -8.40 -3.93 9.99
C GLU A 46 -9.84 -3.41 9.85
N VAL A 47 -10.70 -4.16 9.15
CA VAL A 47 -12.07 -3.74 8.82
C VAL A 47 -12.93 -3.59 10.08
N ASP A 48 -12.83 -4.55 11.00
CA ASP A 48 -13.61 -4.56 12.23
C ASP A 48 -12.97 -3.74 13.36
N ASN A 49 -11.75 -3.21 13.12
CA ASN A 49 -11.05 -2.30 14.02
C ASN A 49 -10.38 -1.16 13.23
N PRO A 50 -11.16 -0.18 12.72
CA PRO A 50 -10.66 0.84 11.80
C PRO A 50 -9.64 1.82 12.42
N ALA A 51 -9.48 1.79 13.75
CA ALA A 51 -8.42 2.50 14.46
C ALA A 51 -7.07 1.78 14.41
N ALA A 52 -7.06 0.46 14.17
CA ALA A 52 -5.86 -0.33 13.95
C ALA A 52 -5.38 -0.14 12.51
N CYS A 53 -4.38 0.71 12.35
CA CYS A 53 -3.69 0.93 11.09
C CYS A 53 -2.20 0.70 11.24
N ILE A 54 -1.62 -0.04 10.29
CA ILE A 54 -0.17 -0.14 10.13
C ILE A 54 0.24 0.57 8.85
N GLU A 55 1.38 1.27 8.93
CA GLU A 55 2.01 1.87 7.76
C GLU A 55 3.15 0.95 7.32
N LEU A 56 3.05 0.43 6.10
CA LEU A 56 4.12 -0.32 5.44
C LEU A 56 5.12 0.68 4.84
N GLN A 57 6.07 1.11 5.66
CA GLN A 57 7.28 1.80 5.22
C GLN A 57 8.43 0.79 5.18
N ASN A 58 8.96 0.45 4.00
CA ASN A 58 9.99 -0.59 3.94
C ASN A 58 11.38 -0.07 4.34
N ALA A 59 12.03 -0.85 5.21
CA ALA A 59 13.44 -0.69 5.58
C ALA A 59 14.36 -1.03 4.40
N LEU A 60 15.43 -0.26 4.23
CA LEU A 60 16.45 -0.39 3.18
C LEU A 60 16.90 -1.86 3.00
N ARG A 61 16.59 -2.49 1.87
CA ARG A 61 17.32 -3.70 1.44
C ARG A 61 18.49 -3.28 0.56
N LYS A 62 19.69 -3.47 1.07
CA LYS A 62 20.92 -3.41 0.27
C LYS A 62 20.90 -4.63 -0.66
N VAL A 63 20.83 -4.39 -1.96
CA VAL A 63 20.92 -5.45 -2.97
C VAL A 63 22.29 -5.34 -3.64
N MET A 64 23.03 -6.45 -3.67
CA MET A 64 24.26 -6.56 -4.45
C MET A 64 23.89 -7.10 -5.83
N VAL A 65 24.26 -6.38 -6.89
CA VAL A 65 24.14 -6.86 -8.28
C VAL A 65 25.52 -6.73 -8.91
N ASP A 66 26.06 -7.81 -9.45
CA ASP A 66 27.36 -7.84 -10.15
C ASP A 66 28.52 -7.23 -9.34
N ASN A 67 28.61 -7.56 -8.04
CA ASN A 67 29.59 -7.00 -7.10
C ASN A 67 29.56 -5.46 -6.97
N SER A 68 28.57 -4.80 -7.57
CA SER A 68 28.25 -3.40 -7.38
C SER A 68 27.14 -3.29 -6.34
N MET A 69 27.36 -2.47 -5.33
CA MET A 69 26.33 -2.12 -4.36
C MET A 69 25.35 -1.14 -5.01
N LEU A 70 24.40 -1.66 -5.77
CA LEU A 70 23.24 -0.89 -6.16
C LEU A 70 22.32 -0.83 -4.93
N THR A 71 22.39 0.28 -4.20
CA THR A 71 21.25 0.77 -3.43
C THR A 71 20.16 1.20 -4.42
N SER A 72 19.63 0.25 -5.21
CA SER A 72 18.45 0.53 -6.01
C SER A 72 17.29 0.62 -5.03
N GLU A 73 16.86 1.84 -4.77
CA GLU A 73 15.62 2.14 -4.08
C GLU A 73 14.44 1.64 -4.93
N LEU A 74 14.23 0.33 -5.02
CA LEU A 74 12.99 -0.24 -5.58
C LEU A 74 11.86 -0.10 -4.55
N ARG A 75 11.74 1.09 -3.97
CA ARG A 75 10.68 1.54 -3.07
C ARG A 75 9.96 2.70 -3.74
N HIS A 76 8.73 2.93 -3.31
CA HIS A 76 8.15 4.25 -3.49
C HIS A 76 8.89 5.22 -2.55
N SER A 77 9.80 6.02 -3.11
CA SER A 77 10.54 7.02 -2.33
C SER A 77 9.60 8.14 -1.88
N ALA A 78 10.01 8.94 -0.89
CA ALA A 78 9.21 10.06 -0.39
C ALA A 78 8.77 10.99 -1.55
N GLY A 79 7.48 11.26 -1.64
CA GLY A 79 6.87 12.04 -2.73
C GLY A 79 6.53 11.25 -3.99
N GLN A 80 6.76 9.93 -4.00
CA GLN A 80 6.31 9.06 -5.09
C GLN A 80 4.97 8.41 -4.74
N ALA A 81 3.88 9.13 -4.98
CA ALA A 81 2.54 8.67 -4.68
C ALA A 81 2.24 7.26 -5.21
N VAL A 82 1.76 6.38 -4.33
CA VAL A 82 1.28 5.05 -4.70
C VAL A 82 -0.08 5.19 -5.37
N GLN A 83 -0.18 4.77 -6.63
CA GLN A 83 -1.39 4.96 -7.43
C GLN A 83 -2.33 3.76 -7.36
N ALA A 84 -1.78 2.56 -7.36
CA ALA A 84 -2.56 1.34 -7.27
C ALA A 84 -1.96 0.38 -6.25
N VAL A 85 -2.86 -0.33 -5.58
CA VAL A 85 -2.55 -1.43 -4.68
C VAL A 85 -3.51 -2.57 -4.99
N THR A 86 -3.04 -3.81 -4.89
CA THR A 86 -3.88 -5.00 -5.02
C THR A 86 -3.40 -6.11 -4.11
N TRP A 87 -4.32 -6.98 -3.71
CA TRP A 87 -4.02 -8.18 -2.95
C TRP A 87 -3.93 -9.38 -3.89
N SER A 88 -3.01 -10.28 -3.58
CA SER A 88 -3.09 -11.66 -4.05
C SER A 88 -4.45 -12.26 -3.69
N PRO A 89 -5.07 -13.08 -4.56
CA PRO A 89 -6.30 -13.81 -4.23
C PRO A 89 -6.17 -14.72 -2.99
N GLN A 90 -4.94 -15.09 -2.60
CA GLN A 90 -4.67 -15.87 -1.38
C GLN A 90 -4.53 -15.00 -0.12
N GLY A 91 -4.72 -13.68 -0.22
CA GLY A 91 -4.56 -12.73 0.87
C GLY A 91 -3.13 -12.28 1.14
N SER A 92 -2.14 -12.82 0.41
CA SER A 92 -0.75 -12.37 0.45
C SER A 92 -0.01 -12.86 -0.81
N PRO A 93 0.90 -12.07 -1.42
CA PRO A 93 1.38 -10.73 -1.05
C PRO A 93 0.42 -9.58 -1.45
N ILE A 94 0.75 -8.36 -1.04
CA ILE A 94 0.21 -7.11 -1.63
C ILE A 94 1.17 -6.66 -2.74
N VAL A 95 0.65 -6.08 -3.81
CA VAL A 95 1.43 -5.45 -4.90
C VAL A 95 1.00 -4.00 -5.05
N SER A 96 1.97 -3.11 -5.25
CA SER A 96 1.72 -1.68 -5.46
C SER A 96 2.53 -1.11 -6.62
N CYS A 97 2.06 0.01 -7.19
CA CYS A 97 2.80 0.74 -8.21
C CYS A 97 2.65 2.27 -8.14
N ASN A 98 3.58 3.00 -8.77
CA ASN A 98 3.56 4.46 -8.87
C ASN A 98 3.83 4.97 -10.30
N ARG A 99 3.72 6.29 -10.51
CA ARG A 99 3.94 6.95 -11.82
C ARG A 99 5.35 6.80 -12.38
N GLN A 100 6.33 6.49 -11.54
CA GLN A 100 7.73 6.32 -11.95
C GLN A 100 8.03 4.91 -12.44
N GLY A 101 7.01 4.06 -12.61
CA GLY A 101 7.16 2.69 -13.06
C GLY A 101 7.70 1.74 -11.99
N ILE A 102 7.77 2.18 -10.72
CA ILE A 102 8.16 1.29 -9.62
C ILE A 102 6.98 0.39 -9.28
N VAL A 103 7.23 -0.91 -9.25
CA VAL A 103 6.31 -1.94 -8.76
C VAL A 103 6.93 -2.61 -7.55
N THR A 104 6.21 -2.65 -6.43
CA THR A 104 6.72 -3.21 -5.16
C THR A 104 5.86 -4.38 -4.71
N PHE A 105 6.51 -5.47 -4.31
CA PHE A 105 5.88 -6.65 -3.71
C PHE A 105 6.05 -6.62 -2.19
N TRP A 106 4.97 -6.85 -1.45
CA TRP A 106 4.94 -6.80 0.01
C TRP A 106 4.48 -8.14 0.57
N LYS A 107 5.34 -8.76 1.37
CA LYS A 107 5.06 -10.03 2.05
C LYS A 107 5.50 -9.90 3.52
N SER A 108 4.73 -10.49 4.43
CA SER A 108 5.12 -10.67 5.85
C SER A 108 6.21 -11.72 6.00
#